data_AF-A0A6H9L3S9-F1
#
_entry.id   AF-A0A6H9L3S9-F1
#
_cell.length_a   1.000
_cell.length_b   1.000
_cell.length_c   1.000
_cell.angle_alpha   90.00
_cell.angle_beta   90.00
_cell.angle_gamma   90.00
#
_symmetry.space_group_name_H-M   'P 1'
#
loop_
_entity.id
_entity.type
_entity.pdbx_description
1 polymer ?
#
loop_
_entity_poly.entity_id
_entity_poly.type
_entity_poly.pdbx_seq_one_letter_code
_entity_poly.pdbx_strand_id
1 'polypeptide(L)' 'MARVKPEEIIEDLSSFFKRAMQEAVKDTFPNQEIDSDALFRNFKRQVRRRSGSWQNVSDRAVQSDY' A
#
# COMPACT_ATOMS: atom_id res chain seq x y z
N MET A 1 15.86 -12.50 8.25
CA MET A 1 15.06 -11.79 7.24
C MET A 1 13.75 -12.54 7.12
N ALA A 2 12.65 -11.82 7.18
CA ALA A 2 11.32 -12.41 7.11
C ALA A 2 10.78 -12.27 5.69
N ARG A 3 9.96 -13.24 5.29
CA ARG A 3 9.21 -13.17 4.04
C ARG A 3 7.80 -12.69 4.32
N VAL A 4 7.41 -11.62 3.64
CA VAL A 4 6.05 -11.10 3.65
C VAL A 4 5.40 -11.28 2.27
N LYS A 5 4.08 -11.18 2.24
CA LYS A 5 3.28 -11.17 1.02
C LYS A 5 2.68 -9.77 0.85
N PRO A 6 3.35 -8.86 0.13
CA PRO A 6 2.91 -7.47 -0.01
C PRO A 6 1.50 -7.32 -0.58
N GLU A 7 1.12 -8.25 -1.46
CA GLU A 7 -0.20 -8.27 -2.10
C GLU A 7 -1.32 -8.57 -1.10
N GLU A 8 -1.11 -9.54 -0.18
CA GLU A 8 -2.07 -9.84 0.89
C GLU A 8 -2.17 -8.66 1.87
N ILE A 9 -1.03 -8.08 2.27
CA ILE A 9 -1.00 -6.90 3.15
C ILE A 9 -1.81 -5.73 2.56
N ILE A 10 -1.65 -5.45 1.26
CA ILE A 10 -2.38 -4.35 0.62
C ILE A 10 -3.86 -4.64 0.48
N GLU A 11 -4.25 -5.89 0.28
CA GLU A 11 -5.65 -6.27 0.22
C GLU A 11 -6.31 -6.13 1.61
N ASP A 12 -5.65 -6.66 2.65
CA ASP A 12 -6.11 -6.60 4.04
C ASP A 12 -6.22 -5.15 4.55
N LEU A 13 -5.28 -4.29 4.14
CA LEU A 13 -5.24 -2.88 4.52
C LEU A 13 -5.84 -1.95 3.47
N SER A 14 -6.62 -2.47 2.52
CA SER A 14 -7.11 -1.71 1.37
C SER A 14 -7.87 -0.44 1.72
N SER A 15 -8.73 -0.50 2.74
CA SER A 15 -9.50 0.66 3.25
C SER A 15 -8.58 1.75 3.82
N PHE A 16 -7.58 1.36 4.61
CA PHE A 16 -6.59 2.27 5.19
C PHE A 16 -5.74 2.93 4.10
N PHE A 17 -5.22 2.15 3.14
CA PHE A 17 -4.44 2.69 2.04
C PHE A 17 -5.24 3.64 1.15
N LYS A 18 -6.51 3.32 0.85
CA LYS A 18 -7.39 4.24 0.10
C LYS A 18 -7.53 5.58 0.81
N ARG A 19 -7.84 5.57 2.11
CA ARG A 19 -8.01 6.78 2.89
C ARG A 19 -6.71 7.60 3.00
N ALA A 20 -5.60 6.95 3.31
CA ALA A 20 -4.30 7.61 3.42
C ALA A 20 -3.88 8.25 2.09
N MET A 21 -4.13 7.58 0.95
CA MET A 21 -3.86 8.17 -0.36
C MET A 21 -4.78 9.34 -0.70
N GLN A 22 -6.06 9.28 -0.32
CA GLN A 22 -6.99 10.41 -0.47
C GLN A 22 -6.51 11.63 0.31
N GLU A 23 -6.13 11.44 1.57
CA GLU A 23 -5.62 12.51 2.43
C GLU A 23 -4.33 13.09 1.86
N ALA A 24 -3.35 12.25 1.50
CA ALA A 24 -2.11 12.69 0.88
C ALA A 24 -2.32 13.47 -0.43
N VAL A 25 -3.27 13.05 -1.26
CA VAL A 25 -3.64 13.77 -2.48
C VAL A 25 -4.25 15.13 -2.16
N LYS A 26 -5.19 15.21 -1.20
CA LYS A 26 -5.81 16.48 -0.82
C LYS A 26 -4.78 17.47 -0.27
N ASP A 27 -3.82 16.98 0.51
CA ASP A 27 -2.78 17.83 1.09
C ASP A 27 -1.78 18.32 0.03
N THR A 28 -1.47 17.48 -0.97
CA THR A 28 -0.50 17.80 -2.02
C THR A 28 -1.13 18.60 -3.18
N PHE A 29 -2.38 18.32 -3.51
CA PHE A 29 -3.12 18.87 -4.64
C PHE A 29 -4.54 19.30 -4.22
N PRO A 30 -4.67 20.35 -3.38
CA PRO A 30 -5.94 20.72 -2.74
C PRO A 30 -7.07 21.08 -3.70
N ASN A 31 -6.74 21.48 -4.93
CA ASN A 31 -7.71 21.93 -5.94
C ASN A 31 -7.94 20.91 -7.06
N GLN A 32 -7.41 19.69 -6.93
CA GLN A 32 -7.54 18.67 -7.97
C GLN A 32 -8.49 17.56 -7.51
N GLU A 33 -9.52 17.31 -8.31
CA GLU A 33 -10.40 16.17 -8.10
C GLU A 33 -9.71 14.90 -8.60
N ILE A 34 -9.50 13.94 -7.71
CA ILE A 34 -8.87 12.66 -8.04
C ILE A 34 -9.84 11.52 -7.71
N ASP A 35 -10.11 10.70 -8.73
CA ASP A 35 -10.79 9.41 -8.56
C ASP A 35 -9.92 8.49 -7.70
N SER A 36 -10.36 8.30 -6.46
CA SER A 36 -9.64 7.56 -5.44
C SER A 36 -9.64 6.05 -5.69
N ASP A 37 -10.68 5.53 -6.34
CA ASP A 37 -10.77 4.13 -6.70
C ASP A 37 -9.86 3.81 -7.87
N ALA A 38 -9.80 4.69 -8.88
CA ALA A 38 -8.83 4.59 -9.95
C ALA A 38 -7.39 4.72 -9.43
N LEU A 39 -7.14 5.63 -8.49
CA LEU A 39 -5.83 5.78 -7.84
C LEU A 39 -5.42 4.51 -7.10
N PHE A 40 -6.29 3.96 -6.25
CA PHE A 40 -6.00 2.73 -5.50
C PHE A 40 -5.80 1.53 -6.41
N ARG A 41 -6.62 1.37 -7.47
CA ARG A 41 -6.43 0.30 -8.46
C ARG A 41 -5.07 0.41 -9.15
N ASN A 42 -4.67 1.63 -9.53
CA ASN A 42 -3.37 1.87 -10.11
C ASN A 42 -2.23 1.60 -9.13
N PHE A 43 -2.38 2.01 -7.87
CA PHE A 43 -1.45 1.71 -6.79
C PHE A 43 -1.26 0.19 -6.61
N LYS A 44 -2.34 -0.59 -6.46
CA LYS A 44 -2.28 -2.06 -6.37
C LYS A 44 -1.52 -2.68 -7.54
N ARG A 45 -1.81 -2.21 -8.77
CA ARG A 45 -1.12 -2.68 -9.97
C ARG A 45 0.39 -2.38 -9.94
N GLN A 46 0.79 -1.22 -9.46
CA GLN A 46 2.21 -0.86 -9.35
C GLN A 46 2.91 -1.67 -8.26
N VAL A 47 2.27 -1.92 -7.12
CA VAL A 47 2.87 -2.77 -6.09
C VAL A 47 3.02 -4.20 -6.57
N ARG A 48 2.01 -4.80 -7.21
CA ARG A 48 2.12 -6.15 -7.77
C ARG A 48 3.29 -6.29 -8.76
N ARG A 49 3.57 -5.26 -9.56
CA ARG A 49 4.73 -5.25 -10.48
C ARG A 49 6.08 -5.20 -9.77
N ARG A 50 6.11 -4.73 -8.53
CA ARG A 50 7.32 -4.50 -7.73
C ARG A 50 7.38 -5.43 -6.51
N SER A 51 6.38 -6.29 -6.30
CA SER A 51 6.19 -7.03 -5.05
C SER A 51 7.37 -7.95 -4.75
N GLY A 52 8.09 -8.43 -5.77
CA GLY A 52 9.31 -9.22 -5.60
C GLY A 52 10.39 -8.55 -4.75
N SER A 53 10.58 -7.23 -4.83
CA SER A 53 11.56 -6.54 -3.98
C SER A 53 11.07 -6.27 -2.56
N TRP A 54 9.76 -6.35 -2.33
CA TRP A 54 9.12 -6.11 -1.04
C TRP A 54 8.91 -7.39 -0.23
N GLN A 55 9.17 -8.56 -0.84
CA GLN A 55 9.02 -9.86 -0.18
C GLN A 55 10.00 -10.07 0.97
N ASN A 56 11.22 -9.55 0.88
CA ASN A 56 12.24 -9.74 1.90
C ASN A 56 12.36 -8.49 2.76
N VAL A 57 11.95 -8.60 4.02
CA VAL A 57 12.02 -7.51 4.99
C VAL A 57 12.90 -7.90 6.17
N SER A 58 13.36 -6.90 6.93
CA SER A 58 14.07 -7.15 8.19
C SER A 58 13.15 -7.84 9.18
N ASP A 59 13.68 -8.79 9.97
CA ASP A 59 12.90 -9.44 11.04
C ASP A 59 12.38 -8.40 12.05
N ARG A 60 13.08 -7.27 12.20
CA ARG A 60 12.65 -6.14 13.05
C ARG A 60 11.33 -5.50 12.59
N ALA A 61 10.95 -5.69 11.33
CA ALA A 61 9.70 -5.17 10.77
C ALA A 61 8.53 -6.16 10.89
N VAL A 62 8.77 -7.36 11.43
CA VAL A 62 7.76 -8.41 11.58
C VAL A 62 7.66 -8.76 13.06
N GLN A 63 6.53 -8.43 13.67
CA GLN A 63 6.15 -8.92 14.98
C GLN A 63 5.08 -9.99 14.76
N SER A 64 5.46 -11.26 14.93
CA SER A 64 4.51 -12.35 15.05
C SER A 64 4.23 -12.58 16.52
N ASP A 65 2.95 -12.64 16.91
CA ASP A 65 2.58 -13.12 18.23
C ASP A 65 3.09 -14.56 18.36
N TYR A 66 4.11 -14.76 19.19
CA TYR A 66 4.52 -16.06 19.69
C TYR A 66 4.12 -16.15 21.16
#